data_AF-A0A4S2VDC0-F1
#
_entry.id   AF-A0A4S2VDC0-F1
#
_cell.length_a   1.000
_cell.length_b   1.000
_cell.length_c   1.000
_cell.angle_alpha   90.00
_cell.angle_beta   90.00
_cell.angle_gamma   90.00
#
_symmetry.space_group_name_H-M   'P 1'
#
loop_
_entity.id
_entity.type
_entity.pdbx_description
1 polymer ?
#
loop_
_entity_poly.entity_id
_entity_poly.type
_entity_poly.pdbx_seq_one_letter_code
_entity_poly.pdbx_strand_id
1 'polypeptide(L)'
;MQLIRQNPDVFAYLASDEAIDHWHPLVQDTADALWSTTGDAYSYAAAAFEFVRDTIPHSADSGDPRVSWRASDVLDTRNGICHAKSHALVALLRAQGIPAGLCYQRLADDDGANPLVHGLIALRLPGGDRWSRLDPRGNRPGVDARFDLAEERLAFPVRPELGEADYPGLYAAPHPAVLAALRESADRQDLWRRLPTEL
;
A
#
# COMPACT_ATOMS: atom_id res chain seq x y z
N MET A 1 0.48 15.09 8.26
CA MET A 1 0.97 14.34 9.45
C MET A 1 2.50 14.15 9.35
N GLN A 2 3.23 14.10 10.46
CA GLN A 2 4.64 13.68 10.49
C GLN A 2 4.75 12.16 10.73
N LEU A 3 5.40 11.44 9.81
CA LEU A 3 5.64 10.00 9.94
C LEU A 3 6.79 9.70 10.91
N ILE A 4 6.60 8.64 11.71
CA ILE A 4 7.59 8.09 12.65
C ILE A 4 8.07 6.76 12.08
N ARG A 5 9.31 6.75 11.61
CA ARG A 5 9.97 5.53 11.15
C ARG A 5 10.15 4.56 12.31
N GLN A 6 9.61 3.35 12.17
CA GLN A 6 9.79 2.27 13.15
C GLN A 6 11.22 1.72 13.15
N ASN A 7 11.93 1.84 12.02
CA ASN A 7 13.36 1.57 11.94
C ASN A 7 14.11 2.87 11.56
N PRO A 8 15.10 3.33 12.34
CA PRO A 8 15.81 4.56 12.02
C PRO A 8 16.66 4.45 10.73
N ASP A 9 17.05 3.23 10.34
CA ASP A 9 17.83 2.98 9.14
C ASP A 9 16.95 3.04 7.87
N VAL A 10 17.32 3.91 6.94
CA VAL A 10 16.62 4.04 5.65
C VAL A 10 16.76 2.78 4.80
N PHE A 11 17.85 2.01 4.94
CA PHE A 11 18.05 0.77 4.20
C PHE A 11 17.06 -0.33 4.60
N ALA A 12 16.47 -0.27 5.80
CA ALA A 12 15.38 -1.17 6.16
C ALA A 12 14.18 -1.03 5.22
N TYR A 13 13.94 0.17 4.68
CA TYR A 13 12.86 0.46 3.72
C TYR A 13 13.23 0.13 2.27
N LEU A 14 14.36 -0.54 2.07
CA LEU A 14 14.78 -1.17 0.81
C LEU A 14 14.87 -2.70 0.96
N ALA A 15 14.73 -3.24 2.18
CA ALA A 15 14.85 -4.67 2.42
C ALA A 15 13.68 -5.45 1.79
N SER A 16 13.95 -6.69 1.40
CA SER A 16 12.92 -7.66 0.98
C SER A 16 12.46 -8.45 2.20
N ASP A 17 11.21 -8.87 2.18
CA ASP A 17 10.67 -9.85 3.14
C ASP A 17 9.70 -10.81 2.45
N GLU A 18 8.93 -11.60 3.21
CA GLU A 18 8.01 -12.58 2.64
C GLU A 18 6.79 -11.99 1.92
N ALA A 19 6.41 -10.75 2.23
CA ALA A 19 5.27 -10.05 1.64
C ALA A 19 5.72 -8.99 0.62
N ILE A 20 6.82 -8.30 0.92
CA ILE A 20 7.50 -7.35 0.04
C ILE A 20 8.65 -8.09 -0.65
N ASP A 21 8.28 -9.10 -1.43
CA ASP A 21 9.18 -10.04 -2.08
C ASP A 21 9.73 -9.49 -3.41
N HIS A 22 10.32 -8.29 -3.36
CA HIS A 22 10.67 -7.56 -4.57
C HIS A 22 11.75 -8.23 -5.43
N TRP A 23 12.51 -9.18 -4.90
CA TRP A 23 13.43 -10.02 -5.68
C TRP A 23 12.73 -11.11 -6.50
N HIS A 24 11.42 -11.30 -6.34
CA HIS A 24 10.65 -12.25 -7.14
C HIS A 24 10.70 -11.84 -8.63
N PRO A 25 10.94 -12.77 -9.58
CA PRO A 25 11.09 -12.45 -11.00
C PRO A 25 9.95 -11.59 -11.57
N LEU A 26 8.69 -11.95 -11.28
CA LEU A 26 7.54 -11.15 -11.73
C LEU A 26 7.57 -9.70 -11.24
N VAL A 27 8.04 -9.45 -10.01
CA VAL A 27 8.14 -8.08 -9.47
C VAL A 27 9.24 -7.32 -10.21
N GLN A 28 10.41 -7.96 -10.40
CA GLN A 28 11.54 -7.38 -11.16
C GLN A 28 11.13 -7.08 -12.60
N ASP A 29 10.55 -8.03 -13.32
CA ASP A 29 10.10 -7.86 -14.71
C ASP A 29 9.08 -6.73 -14.85
N THR A 30 8.13 -6.64 -13.90
CA THR A 30 7.14 -5.56 -13.88
C THR A 30 7.81 -4.20 -13.61
N ALA A 31 8.73 -4.16 -12.65
CA ALA A 31 9.47 -2.95 -12.31
C ALA A 31 10.35 -2.47 -13.48
N ASP A 32 11.01 -3.37 -14.18
CA ASP A 32 11.85 -3.06 -15.35
C ASP A 32 11.01 -2.57 -16.53
N ALA A 33 9.86 -3.20 -16.78
CA ALA A 33 8.93 -2.76 -17.81
C ALA A 33 8.45 -1.32 -17.56
N LEU A 34 8.08 -0.98 -16.32
CA LEU A 34 7.67 0.38 -15.94
C LEU A 34 8.84 1.37 -15.96
N TRP A 35 10.04 0.94 -15.60
CA TRP A 35 11.24 1.79 -15.64
C TRP A 35 11.62 2.16 -17.08
N SER A 36 11.52 1.20 -18.00
CA SER A 36 11.89 1.39 -19.41
C SER A 36 11.12 2.51 -20.12
N THR A 37 9.94 2.89 -19.62
CA THR A 37 9.08 3.93 -20.18
C THR A 37 9.19 5.27 -19.47
N THR A 38 9.86 5.33 -18.31
CA THR A 38 9.90 6.53 -17.44
C THR A 38 11.31 7.11 -17.33
N GLY A 39 12.33 6.29 -17.07
CA GLY A 39 13.75 6.66 -17.12
C GLY A 39 14.29 7.45 -15.92
N ASP A 40 13.46 7.82 -14.93
CA ASP A 40 13.89 8.46 -13.68
C ASP A 40 13.01 8.05 -12.49
N ALA A 41 13.52 8.23 -11.26
CA ALA A 41 12.85 7.78 -10.03
C ALA A 41 11.50 8.46 -9.75
N TYR A 42 11.32 9.73 -10.12
CA TYR A 42 10.07 10.47 -9.88
C TYR A 42 8.99 9.98 -10.85
N SER A 43 9.32 9.93 -12.13
CA SER A 43 8.41 9.44 -13.18
C SER A 43 8.07 7.96 -12.97
N TYR A 44 9.06 7.15 -12.57
CA TYR A 44 8.85 5.75 -12.22
C TYR A 44 7.91 5.57 -11.03
N ALA A 45 8.09 6.32 -9.94
CA ALA A 45 7.23 6.22 -8.75
C ALA A 45 5.77 6.56 -9.09
N ALA A 46 5.55 7.57 -9.94
CA ALA A 46 4.23 7.92 -10.43
C ALA A 46 3.63 6.78 -11.27
N ALA A 47 4.38 6.26 -12.25
CA ALA A 47 3.91 5.17 -13.10
C ALA A 47 3.63 3.88 -12.31
N ALA A 48 4.46 3.53 -11.33
CA ALA A 48 4.24 2.38 -10.46
C ALA A 48 2.99 2.54 -9.59
N PHE A 49 2.77 3.75 -9.04
CA PHE A 49 1.55 4.07 -8.31
C PHE A 49 0.31 3.93 -9.19
N GLU A 50 0.30 4.53 -10.38
CA GLU A 50 -0.83 4.47 -11.32
C GLU A 50 -1.07 3.05 -11.80
N PHE A 51 -0.01 2.31 -12.14
CA PHE A 51 -0.10 0.90 -12.50
C PHE A 51 -0.80 0.09 -11.41
N VAL A 52 -0.37 0.18 -10.15
CA VAL A 52 -1.03 -0.55 -9.06
C VAL A 52 -2.45 -0.04 -8.85
N ARG A 53 -2.67 1.28 -8.82
CA ARG A 53 -3.99 1.89 -8.58
C ARG A 53 -5.02 1.46 -9.64
N ASP A 54 -4.63 1.47 -10.91
CA ASP A 54 -5.57 1.41 -12.04
C ASP A 54 -5.65 0.03 -12.68
N THR A 55 -4.58 -0.76 -12.64
CA THR A 55 -4.52 -2.06 -13.33
C THR A 55 -4.71 -3.27 -12.42
N ILE A 56 -4.77 -3.05 -11.10
CA ILE A 56 -5.04 -4.08 -10.10
C ILE A 56 -6.36 -3.72 -9.42
N PRO A 57 -7.49 -4.34 -9.78
CA PRO A 57 -8.75 -4.11 -9.11
C PRO A 57 -8.69 -4.28 -7.59
N HIS A 58 -9.40 -3.42 -6.86
CA HIS A 58 -9.64 -3.62 -5.44
C HIS A 58 -10.63 -4.78 -5.28
N SER A 59 -10.25 -5.84 -4.57
CA SER A 59 -11.03 -7.10 -4.53
C SER A 59 -12.43 -6.92 -3.92
N ALA A 60 -12.60 -5.94 -3.03
CA ALA A 60 -13.93 -5.59 -2.50
C ALA A 60 -14.85 -4.97 -3.56
N ASP A 61 -14.28 -4.19 -4.49
CA ASP A 61 -15.04 -3.49 -5.53
C ASP A 61 -15.35 -4.42 -6.72
N SER A 62 -14.40 -5.29 -7.09
CA SER A 62 -14.58 -6.27 -8.16
C SER A 62 -15.41 -7.47 -7.74
N GLY A 63 -15.58 -7.69 -6.44
CA GLY A 63 -16.25 -8.87 -5.89
C GLY A 63 -15.38 -10.13 -5.84
N ASP A 64 -14.09 -10.05 -6.19
CA ASP A 64 -13.18 -11.19 -6.16
C ASP A 64 -13.01 -11.69 -4.70
N PRO A 65 -13.23 -13.00 -4.43
CA PRO A 65 -13.13 -13.54 -3.07
C PRO A 65 -11.68 -13.87 -2.67
N ARG A 66 -10.73 -13.93 -3.61
CA ARG A 66 -9.36 -14.37 -3.33
C ARG A 66 -8.62 -13.35 -2.48
N VAL A 67 -7.76 -13.85 -1.60
CA VAL A 67 -6.89 -13.05 -0.73
C VAL A 67 -5.45 -13.24 -1.16
N SER A 68 -4.91 -12.24 -1.86
CA SER A 68 -3.48 -12.15 -2.17
C SER A 68 -2.80 -11.33 -1.09
N TRP A 69 -1.58 -11.69 -0.71
CA TRP A 69 -0.86 -11.02 0.38
C TRP A 69 0.62 -10.77 0.09
N ARG A 70 1.26 -11.55 -0.77
CA ARG A 70 2.58 -11.22 -1.31
C ARG A 70 2.46 -10.24 -2.46
N ALA A 71 3.45 -9.38 -2.64
CA ALA A 71 3.49 -8.46 -3.76
C ALA A 71 3.46 -9.22 -5.10
N SER A 72 4.26 -10.29 -5.23
CA SER A 72 4.22 -11.17 -6.40
C SER A 72 2.84 -11.75 -6.68
N ASP A 73 2.15 -12.30 -5.68
CA ASP A 73 0.79 -12.85 -5.82
C ASP A 73 -0.20 -11.77 -6.28
N VAL A 74 -0.09 -10.55 -5.76
CA VAL A 74 -0.96 -9.42 -6.14
C VAL A 74 -0.74 -9.01 -7.60
N LEU A 75 0.52 -9.00 -8.06
CA LEU A 75 0.87 -8.71 -9.46
C LEU A 75 0.38 -9.81 -10.41
N ASP A 76 0.54 -11.08 -10.02
CA ASP A 76 0.15 -12.25 -10.81
C ASP A 76 -1.37 -12.34 -10.95
N THR A 77 -2.07 -12.31 -9.82
CA THR A 77 -3.53 -12.48 -9.76
C THR A 77 -4.31 -11.23 -10.16
N ARG A 78 -3.62 -10.08 -10.25
CA ARG A 78 -4.21 -8.74 -10.47
C ARG A 78 -5.36 -8.47 -9.51
N ASN A 79 -5.17 -8.78 -8.24
CA ASN A 79 -6.22 -8.66 -7.24
C ASN A 79 -5.64 -8.37 -5.85
N GLY A 80 -6.31 -7.51 -5.10
CA GLY A 80 -5.96 -7.28 -3.69
C GLY A 80 -6.81 -6.21 -3.02
N ILE A 81 -6.87 -6.23 -1.69
CA ILE A 81 -7.39 -5.09 -0.92
C ILE A 81 -6.29 -4.03 -0.72
N CYS A 82 -6.60 -2.91 -0.07
CA CYS A 82 -5.68 -1.81 0.21
C CYS A 82 -4.30 -2.25 0.75
N HIS A 83 -4.26 -3.19 1.69
CA HIS A 83 -3.02 -3.76 2.24
C HIS A 83 -2.17 -4.47 1.17
N ALA A 84 -2.78 -5.41 0.44
CA ALA A 84 -2.11 -6.20 -0.56
C ALA A 84 -1.61 -5.35 -1.74
N LYS A 85 -2.42 -4.36 -2.15
CA LYS A 85 -2.04 -3.37 -3.16
C LYS A 85 -0.89 -2.47 -2.68
N SER A 86 -0.87 -2.13 -1.39
CA SER A 86 0.25 -1.44 -0.77
C SER A 86 1.52 -2.30 -0.78
N HIS A 87 1.43 -3.61 -0.53
CA HIS A 87 2.58 -4.52 -0.67
C HIS A 87 3.15 -4.51 -2.09
N ALA A 88 2.28 -4.62 -3.11
CA ALA A 88 2.68 -4.56 -4.51
C ALA A 88 3.40 -3.25 -4.86
N LEU A 89 2.84 -2.10 -4.46
CA LEU A 89 3.47 -0.80 -4.74
C LEU A 89 4.83 -0.66 -4.02
N VAL A 90 4.91 -1.02 -2.73
CA VAL A 90 6.20 -0.98 -2.00
C VAL A 90 7.23 -1.88 -2.66
N ALA A 91 6.85 -3.09 -3.10
CA ALA A 91 7.78 -4.01 -3.74
C ALA A 91 8.30 -3.47 -5.07
N LEU A 92 7.44 -2.89 -5.91
CA LEU A 92 7.87 -2.22 -7.15
C LEU A 92 8.83 -1.07 -6.86
N LEU A 93 8.49 -0.18 -5.92
CA LEU A 93 9.35 0.95 -5.54
C LEU A 93 10.73 0.47 -5.05
N ARG A 94 10.77 -0.55 -4.19
CA ARG A 94 12.02 -1.12 -3.67
C ARG A 94 12.83 -1.83 -4.74
N ALA A 95 12.19 -2.46 -5.73
CA ALA A 95 12.88 -3.08 -6.87
C ALA A 95 13.72 -2.08 -7.66
N GLN A 96 13.29 -0.81 -7.76
CA GLN A 96 14.06 0.28 -8.36
C GLN A 96 14.80 1.15 -7.33
N GLY A 97 15.07 0.63 -6.14
CA GLY A 97 15.91 1.29 -5.14
C GLY A 97 15.28 2.54 -4.50
N ILE A 98 13.95 2.70 -4.57
CA ILE A 98 13.24 3.81 -3.92
C ILE A 98 12.81 3.33 -2.52
N PRO A 99 13.30 3.96 -1.44
CA PRO A 99 12.85 3.61 -0.10
C PRO A 99 11.35 3.84 0.06
N ALA A 100 10.64 2.77 0.45
CA ALA A 100 9.20 2.78 0.61
C ALA A 100 8.83 1.97 1.85
N GLY A 101 7.83 2.42 2.60
CA GLY A 101 7.30 1.73 3.77
C GLY A 101 5.78 1.73 3.79
N LEU A 102 5.23 0.92 4.69
CA LEU A 102 3.80 0.77 4.90
C LEU A 102 3.33 1.72 5.99
N CYS A 103 2.16 2.30 5.76
CA CYS A 103 1.45 3.19 6.68
C CYS A 103 0.06 2.63 6.91
N TYR A 104 -0.60 3.10 7.96
CA TYR A 104 -1.95 2.64 8.30
C TYR A 104 -2.85 3.80 8.75
N GLN A 105 -4.15 3.62 8.55
CA GLN A 105 -5.21 4.49 9.06
C GLN A 105 -6.27 3.64 9.75
N ARG A 106 -6.89 4.17 10.80
CA ARG A 106 -8.18 3.66 11.28
C ARG A 106 -9.27 4.42 10.54
N LEU A 107 -10.09 3.71 9.76
CA LEU A 107 -11.25 4.24 9.07
C LEU A 107 -12.52 3.59 9.62
N ALA A 108 -13.68 4.20 9.35
CA ALA A 108 -14.98 3.67 9.74
C ALA A 108 -16.03 3.91 8.63
N ASP A 109 -17.20 3.29 8.76
CA ASP A 109 -18.35 3.60 7.92
C ASP A 109 -18.86 5.02 8.19
N ASP A 110 -19.77 5.52 7.35
CA ASP A 110 -20.27 6.91 7.42
C ASP A 110 -21.06 7.23 8.70
N ASP A 111 -21.51 6.21 9.43
CA ASP A 111 -22.13 6.32 10.76
C ASP A 111 -21.13 6.12 11.92
N GLY A 112 -19.84 5.93 11.61
CA GLY A 112 -18.77 5.64 12.57
C GLY A 112 -18.70 4.19 13.03
N ALA A 113 -19.53 3.29 12.49
CA ALA A 113 -19.49 1.86 12.80
C ALA A 113 -18.39 1.13 12.00
N ASN A 114 -18.20 -0.16 12.32
CA ASN A 114 -17.33 -1.10 11.61
C ASN A 114 -15.91 -0.57 11.36
N PRO A 115 -15.17 -0.16 12.41
CA PRO A 115 -13.83 0.36 12.23
C PRO A 115 -12.92 -0.70 11.61
N LEU A 116 -12.06 -0.26 10.70
CA LEU A 116 -11.08 -1.11 10.05
C LEU A 116 -9.73 -0.39 9.95
N VAL A 117 -8.67 -1.17 9.99
CA VAL A 117 -7.34 -0.69 9.62
C VAL A 117 -7.21 -0.70 8.10
N HIS A 118 -6.93 0.46 7.51
CA HIS A 118 -6.66 0.65 6.08
C HIS A 118 -5.15 0.75 5.85
N GLY A 119 -4.64 0.03 4.85
CA GLY A 119 -3.23 0.02 4.48
C GLY A 119 -2.93 0.96 3.31
N LEU A 120 -1.87 1.74 3.45
CA LEU A 120 -1.32 2.62 2.41
C LEU A 120 0.22 2.65 2.51
N ILE A 121 0.89 3.48 1.73
CA ILE A 121 2.37 3.51 1.69
C ILE A 121 2.90 4.92 1.93
N ALA A 122 4.18 5.03 2.26
CA ALA A 122 4.93 6.26 2.04
C ALA A 122 6.27 5.96 1.38
N LEU A 123 6.72 6.84 0.49
CA LEU A 123 8.02 6.73 -0.15
C LEU A 123 8.90 7.95 0.11
N ARG A 124 10.21 7.77 -0.04
CA ARG A 124 11.21 8.84 -0.03
C ARG A 124 11.93 8.88 -1.36
N LEU A 125 11.75 9.96 -2.11
CA LEU A 125 12.39 10.14 -3.42
C LEU A 125 13.82 10.71 -3.30
N PRO A 126 14.69 10.46 -4.30
CA PRO A 126 16.03 11.03 -4.33
C PRO A 126 16.02 12.57 -4.26
N GLY A 127 17.01 13.16 -3.58
CA GLY A 127 17.13 14.61 -3.46
C GLY A 127 16.36 15.25 -2.30
N GLY A 128 15.73 14.46 -1.43
CA GLY A 128 15.09 14.97 -0.22
C GLY A 128 14.94 13.96 0.93
N ASP A 129 14.51 14.45 2.09
CA ASP A 129 14.28 13.66 3.31
C ASP A 129 12.80 13.42 3.63
N ARG A 130 11.92 14.01 2.82
CA ARG A 130 10.47 13.91 2.99
C ARG A 130 9.98 12.53 2.60
N TRP A 131 9.12 11.99 3.46
CA TRP A 131 8.28 10.83 3.15
C TRP A 131 6.91 11.32 2.69
N SER A 132 6.48 10.91 1.50
CA SER A 132 5.18 11.26 0.92
C SER A 132 4.27 10.04 0.95
N ARG A 133 3.09 10.17 1.57
CA ARG A 133 2.10 9.10 1.62
C ARG A 133 1.36 8.99 0.29
N LEU A 134 1.10 7.76 -0.13
CA LEU A 134 0.32 7.45 -1.31
C LEU A 134 -0.67 6.32 -0.97
N ASP A 135 -1.85 6.37 -1.57
CA ASP A 135 -2.89 5.36 -1.40
C ASP A 135 -3.16 4.62 -2.72
N PRO A 136 -2.58 3.43 -2.92
CA PRO A 136 -2.75 2.67 -4.16
C PRO A 136 -4.08 1.90 -4.22
N ARG A 137 -4.99 2.07 -3.26
CA ARG A 137 -6.24 1.30 -3.12
C ARG A 137 -7.08 1.22 -4.40
N GLY A 138 -7.03 2.22 -5.27
CA GLY A 138 -7.78 2.24 -6.53
C GLY A 138 -8.97 3.18 -6.49
N ASN A 139 -9.27 3.80 -7.64
CA ASN A 139 -10.37 4.75 -7.77
C ASN A 139 -11.68 4.04 -8.10
N ARG A 140 -12.78 4.60 -7.59
CA ARG A 140 -14.17 4.21 -7.84
C ARG A 140 -15.03 5.49 -7.80
N PRO A 141 -16.32 5.47 -8.18
CA PRO A 141 -17.17 6.66 -8.03
C PRO A 141 -17.08 7.23 -6.60
N GLY A 142 -16.68 8.50 -6.49
CA GLY A 142 -16.47 9.18 -5.21
C GLY A 142 -15.06 9.03 -4.59
N VAL A 143 -14.14 8.30 -5.22
CA VAL A 143 -12.75 8.12 -4.77
C VAL A 143 -11.78 8.57 -5.86
N ASP A 144 -10.88 9.50 -5.52
CA ASP A 144 -9.91 10.10 -6.45
C ASP A 144 -8.51 10.22 -5.79
N ALA A 145 -7.89 9.06 -5.53
CA ALA A 145 -6.51 9.00 -5.07
C ALA A 145 -5.55 9.34 -6.23
N ARG A 146 -4.55 10.18 -5.96
CA ARG A 146 -3.60 10.67 -6.98
C ARG A 146 -2.16 10.61 -6.49
N PHE A 147 -1.24 10.45 -7.43
CA PHE A 147 0.17 10.69 -7.17
C PHE A 147 0.40 12.20 -7.13
N ASP A 148 0.52 12.76 -5.93
CA ASP A 148 0.81 14.18 -5.74
C ASP A 148 1.78 14.32 -4.56
N LEU A 149 2.92 14.96 -4.85
CA LEU A 149 4.00 15.16 -3.89
C LEU A 149 3.88 16.51 -3.16
N ALA A 150 3.09 17.45 -3.70
CA ALA A 150 2.83 18.73 -3.08
C ALA A 150 1.72 18.57 -2.03
N GLU A 151 0.59 18.00 -2.44
CA GLU A 151 -0.60 17.83 -1.62
C GLU A 151 -1.01 16.36 -1.54
N GLU A 152 -1.30 15.88 -0.34
CA GLU A 152 -1.72 14.49 -0.14
C GLU A 152 -3.12 14.25 -0.75
N ARG A 153 -3.25 13.19 -1.57
CA ARG A 153 -4.49 12.79 -2.25
C ARG A 153 -4.78 11.31 -2.02
N LEU A 154 -5.19 10.97 -0.80
CA LEU A 154 -5.55 9.60 -0.41
C LEU A 154 -6.95 9.21 -0.89
N ALA A 155 -7.27 7.92 -0.89
CA ALA A 155 -8.61 7.45 -1.24
C ALA A 155 -9.65 7.92 -0.22
N PHE A 156 -9.27 7.90 1.06
CA PHE A 156 -10.12 8.32 2.17
C PHE A 156 -9.30 9.19 3.15
N PRO A 157 -9.56 10.50 3.23
CA PRO A 157 -9.03 11.32 4.31
C PRO A 157 -9.72 10.92 5.62
N VAL A 158 -8.97 10.96 6.73
CA VAL A 158 -9.53 10.63 8.04
C VAL A 158 -10.53 11.68 8.51
N ARG A 159 -11.61 11.22 9.15
CA ARG A 159 -12.68 12.00 9.79
C ARG A 159 -12.62 11.81 11.31
N PRO A 160 -11.88 12.67 12.05
CA PRO A 160 -11.70 12.52 13.50
C PRO A 160 -13.02 12.50 14.29
N GLU A 161 -14.06 13.16 13.79
CA GLU A 161 -15.40 13.16 14.36
C GLU A 161 -16.08 11.77 14.36
N LEU A 162 -15.63 10.85 13.50
CA LEU A 162 -16.04 9.44 13.48
C LEU A 162 -15.04 8.53 14.20
N GLY A 163 -14.08 9.11 14.92
CA GLY A 163 -12.98 8.41 15.58
C GLY A 163 -11.91 7.87 14.62
N GLU A 164 -11.94 8.23 13.34
CA GLU A 164 -10.90 7.86 12.39
C GLU A 164 -9.58 8.56 12.73
N ALA A 165 -8.46 7.90 12.43
CA ALA A 165 -7.14 8.40 12.80
C ALA A 165 -6.07 7.92 11.82
N ASP A 166 -5.10 8.79 11.55
CA ASP A 166 -3.86 8.36 10.92
C ASP A 166 -2.94 7.75 11.98
N TYR A 167 -2.38 6.57 11.72
CA TYR A 167 -1.29 6.06 12.54
C TYR A 167 0.04 6.65 12.06
N PRO A 168 0.86 7.26 12.94
CA PRO A 168 2.09 7.92 12.52
C PRO A 168 3.19 6.93 12.14
N GLY A 169 3.06 5.65 12.48
CA GLY A 169 4.08 4.63 12.23
C GLY A 169 4.31 4.37 10.74
N LEU A 170 5.57 4.42 10.34
CA LEU A 170 6.05 4.00 9.02
C LEU A 170 6.85 2.69 9.17
N TYR A 171 6.32 1.61 8.61
CA TYR A 171 6.79 0.25 8.83
C TYR A 171 7.59 -0.27 7.63
N ALA A 172 8.74 -0.89 7.89
CA ALA A 172 9.59 -1.49 6.85
C ALA A 172 9.05 -2.86 6.37
N ALA A 173 8.31 -3.56 7.22
CA ALA A 173 7.59 -4.80 6.93
C ALA A 173 6.11 -4.62 7.30
N PRO A 174 5.19 -5.44 6.77
CA PRO A 174 3.79 -5.36 7.15
C PRO A 174 3.58 -5.51 8.66
N HIS A 175 2.63 -4.77 9.22
CA HIS A 175 2.27 -4.94 10.62
C HIS A 175 1.86 -6.40 10.90
N PRO A 176 2.39 -7.06 11.94
CA PRO A 176 2.18 -8.50 12.15
C PRO A 176 0.71 -8.92 12.20
N ALA A 177 -0.15 -8.14 12.84
CA ALA A 177 -1.60 -8.42 12.91
C ALA A 177 -2.28 -8.37 11.52
N VAL A 178 -1.87 -7.42 10.67
CA VAL A 178 -2.40 -7.28 9.30
C VAL A 178 -1.93 -8.45 8.44
N LEU A 179 -0.64 -8.80 8.53
CA LEU A 179 -0.07 -9.89 7.75
C LEU A 179 -0.66 -11.24 8.14
N ALA A 180 -0.85 -11.48 9.44
CA ALA A 180 -1.51 -12.69 9.94
C ALA A 180 -2.94 -12.81 9.41
N ALA A 181 -3.72 -11.72 9.47
CA ALA A 181 -5.08 -11.71 8.92
C ALA A 181 -5.10 -12.05 7.43
N LEU A 182 -4.24 -11.41 6.62
CA LEU A 182 -4.15 -11.68 5.18
C LEU A 182 -3.75 -13.13 4.87
N ARG A 183 -2.79 -13.68 5.60
CA ARG A 183 -2.23 -15.02 5.35
C ARG A 183 -3.16 -16.15 5.78
N GLU A 184 -3.92 -15.94 6.85
CA GLU A 184 -4.77 -16.97 7.44
C GLU A 184 -6.20 -16.98 6.90
N SER A 185 -6.57 -15.98 6.12
CA SER A 185 -7.89 -15.90 5.50
C SER A 185 -8.02 -16.79 4.27
N ALA A 186 -9.03 -17.67 4.28
CA ALA A 186 -9.38 -18.48 3.12
C ALA A 186 -9.98 -17.66 1.98
N ASP A 187 -10.75 -16.63 2.33
CA ASP A 187 -11.39 -15.72 1.40
C ASP A 187 -11.56 -14.33 2.02
N ARG A 188 -12.03 -13.39 1.20
CA ARG A 188 -12.22 -11.99 1.60
C ARG A 188 -13.27 -11.81 2.69
N GLN A 189 -14.29 -12.68 2.77
CA GLN A 189 -15.28 -12.59 3.84
C GLN A 189 -14.66 -12.97 5.18
N ASP A 190 -13.80 -13.98 5.20
CA ASP A 190 -13.01 -14.32 6.38
C ASP A 190 -12.00 -13.25 6.74
N LEU A 191 -11.38 -12.61 5.74
CA LEU A 191 -10.48 -11.49 5.95
C LEU A 191 -11.14 -10.32 6.69
N TRP A 192 -12.36 -9.93 6.32
CA TRP A 192 -13.06 -8.85 7.02
C TRP A 192 -13.31 -9.14 8.49
N ARG A 193 -13.46 -10.41 8.87
CA ARG A 193 -13.63 -10.81 10.29
C ARG A 193 -12.31 -10.81 11.06
N ARG A 194 -11.18 -10.96 10.36
CA ARG A 194 -9.83 -11.12 10.96
C ARG A 194 -9.03 -9.83 10.97
N LEU A 195 -9.32 -8.89 10.08
CA LEU A 195 -8.58 -7.63 10.03
C LEU A 195 -8.68 -6.91 11.38
N PRO A 196 -7.56 -6.32 11.85
CA PRO A 196 -7.59 -5.53 13.06
C PRO A 196 -8.47 -4.29 12.86
N THR A 197 -9.15 -3.90 13.92
CA THR A 197 -9.95 -2.67 13.99
C THR A 197 -9.13 -1.48 14.49
N GLU A 198 -7.95 -1.73 15.06
CA GLU A 198 -6.97 -0.74 15.55
C GLU A 198 -5.54 -1.30 15.59
N LEU A 199 -4.54 -0.42 15.69
CA LEU A 199 -3.10 -0.74 15.79
C LEU A 199 -2.42 -0.04 16.97
#